data_AF-A0A1Q3YBH8-F1
#
_entry.id   AF-A0A1Q3YBH8-F1
#
_cell.length_a   1.000
_cell.length_b   1.000
_cell.length_c   1.000
_cell.angle_alpha   90.00
_cell.angle_beta   90.00
_cell.angle_gamma   90.00
#
_symmetry.space_group_name_H-M   'P 1'
#
loop_
_entity.id
_entity.type
_entity.pdbx_description
1 polymer ?
#
loop_
_entity_poly.entity_id
_entity_poly.type
_entity_poly.pdbx_seq_one_letter_code
_entity_poly.pdbx_strand_id
1 'polypeptide(L)'
;MQRRHHAISLEQASQEAPALARLVTLVQESNARLQALQALMPAALHSQVQAGPIQGDTWCLLVRSNAAANKLRQLTPAFIAHLKNRGWEVNAIRLKIQTR
;
A
#
# COMPACT_ATOMS: atom_id res chain seq x y z
N MET A 1 23.10 -12.86 -1.31
CA MET A 1 22.17 -13.56 -0.41
C MET A 1 20.75 -13.33 -0.94
N GLN A 2 20.20 -14.31 -1.67
CA GLN A 2 18.93 -14.20 -2.40
C GLN A 2 17.75 -14.28 -1.42
N ARG A 3 16.95 -13.21 -1.33
CA ARG A 3 15.69 -13.21 -0.57
C ARG A 3 14.65 -14.05 -1.30
N ARG A 4 14.47 -15.29 -0.85
CA ARG A 4 13.42 -16.20 -1.32
C ARG A 4 12.10 -15.78 -0.67
N HIS A 5 11.15 -15.34 -1.49
CA HIS A 5 9.78 -15.05 -1.07
C HIS A 5 9.05 -16.36 -0.78
N HIS A 6 9.06 -16.80 0.48
CA HIS A 6 8.15 -17.85 0.93
C HIS A 6 6.80 -17.18 1.20
N ALA A 7 5.78 -17.52 0.41
CA ALA A 7 4.40 -17.19 0.72
C ALA A 7 3.99 -18.07 1.91
N ILE A 8 4.16 -17.57 3.12
CA ILE A 8 3.66 -18.20 4.34
C ILE A 8 2.22 -17.71 4.53
N SER A 9 1.28 -18.64 4.68
CA SER A 9 -0.11 -18.32 4.92
C SER A 9 -0.29 -17.58 6.25
N LEU A 10 -1.07 -16.49 6.18
CA LEU A 10 -1.30 -15.48 7.21
C LEU A 10 -1.72 -16.03 8.60
N GLU A 11 -2.40 -17.18 8.62
CA GLU A 11 -2.85 -17.83 9.87
C GLU A 11 -1.72 -18.47 10.66
N GLN A 12 -0.75 -19.09 9.99
CA GLN A 12 0.36 -19.79 10.66
C GLN A 12 1.31 -18.81 11.34
N ALA A 13 1.47 -17.64 10.74
CA ALA A 13 2.35 -16.60 11.23
C ALA A 13 1.77 -15.91 12.50
N SER A 14 0.44 -15.91 12.66
CA SER A 14 -0.23 -15.24 13.79
C SER A 14 -0.13 -16.00 15.12
N GLN A 15 0.18 -17.30 15.13
CA GLN A 15 0.19 -18.08 16.37
C GLN A 15 1.51 -17.99 17.16
N GLU A 16 2.61 -17.51 16.55
CA GLU A 16 3.94 -17.63 17.16
C GLU A 16 4.55 -16.31 17.68
N ALA A 17 3.95 -15.13 17.41
CA ALA A 17 4.51 -13.86 17.91
C ALA A 17 3.48 -12.70 18.00
N PRO A 18 3.37 -11.99 19.13
CA PRO A 18 2.58 -10.74 19.26
C PRO A 18 2.97 -9.64 18.26
N ALA A 19 4.22 -9.67 17.78
CA ALA A 19 4.71 -8.79 16.72
C ALA A 19 4.01 -9.03 15.38
N LEU A 20 3.56 -10.26 15.11
CA LEU A 20 2.84 -10.59 13.87
C LEU A 20 1.39 -10.12 13.90
N ALA A 21 0.70 -10.20 15.04
CA ALA A 21 -0.65 -9.63 15.17
C ALA A 21 -0.66 -8.13 14.79
N ARG A 22 0.36 -7.37 15.25
CA ARG A 22 0.52 -5.96 14.88
C ARG A 22 0.82 -5.76 13.40
N LEU A 23 1.60 -6.64 12.77
CA LEU A 23 1.85 -6.62 11.33
C LEU A 23 0.58 -6.88 10.52
N VAL A 24 -0.28 -7.81 10.98
CA VAL A 24 -1.58 -8.08 10.33
C VAL A 24 -2.47 -6.85 10.35
N THR A 25 -2.58 -6.16 11.49
CA THR A 25 -3.34 -4.90 11.60
C THR A 25 -2.81 -3.86 10.62
N LEU A 26 -1.49 -3.66 10.55
CA LEU A 26 -0.87 -2.70 9.62
C LEU A 26 -1.12 -3.04 8.14
N VAL A 27 -1.11 -4.32 7.78
CA VAL A 27 -1.41 -4.77 6.42
C VAL A 27 -2.89 -4.53 6.09
N GLN A 28 -3.80 -4.84 7.02
CA GLN A 28 -5.23 -4.58 6.85
C GLN A 28 -5.51 -3.08 6.71
N GLU A 29 -4.91 -2.24 7.56
CA GLU A 29 -5.03 -0.78 7.46
C GLU A 29 -4.52 -0.26 6.11
N SER A 30 -3.38 -0.75 5.65
CA SER A 30 -2.82 -0.37 4.36
C SER A 30 -3.75 -0.75 3.20
N ASN A 31 -4.34 -1.94 3.24
CA ASN A 31 -5.31 -2.38 2.24
C ASN A 31 -6.60 -1.56 2.28
N ALA A 32 -7.10 -1.20 3.48
CA ALA A 32 -8.27 -0.35 3.63
C ALA A 32 -8.05 1.05 3.03
N ARG A 33 -6.86 1.63 3.24
CA ARG A 33 -6.46 2.90 2.60
C ARG A 33 -6.44 2.78 1.08
N LEU A 34 -5.93 1.66 0.52
CA LEU A 34 -5.94 1.43 -0.93
C LEU A 34 -7.36 1.28 -1.48
N GLN A 35 -8.22 0.53 -0.80
CA GLN A 35 -9.60 0.34 -1.22
C GLN A 35 -10.36 1.67 -1.25
N ALA A 36 -10.12 2.55 -0.29
CA ALA A 36 -10.68 3.90 -0.29
C ALA A 36 -10.22 4.74 -1.50
N LEU A 37 -8.97 4.59 -1.93
CA LEU A 37 -8.45 5.28 -3.11
C LEU A 37 -8.95 4.70 -4.43
N GLN A 38 -9.42 3.45 -4.47
CA GLN A 38 -9.92 2.83 -5.71
C GLN A 38 -11.05 3.64 -6.35
N ALA A 39 -11.89 4.31 -5.55
CA ALA A 39 -12.96 5.17 -6.04
C ALA A 39 -12.46 6.42 -6.79
N LEU A 40 -11.25 6.90 -6.48
CA LEU A 40 -10.61 8.05 -7.14
C LEU A 40 -9.65 7.64 -8.26
N MET A 41 -9.36 6.35 -8.38
CA MET A 41 -8.40 5.80 -9.31
C MET A 41 -9.10 5.15 -10.51
N PRO A 42 -8.64 5.41 -11.75
CA PRO A 42 -9.16 4.70 -12.93
C PRO A 42 -9.04 3.18 -12.78
N ALA A 43 -10.09 2.43 -13.17
CA ALA A 43 -10.16 0.97 -13.05
C ALA A 43 -8.95 0.24 -13.68
N ALA A 44 -8.42 0.76 -14.79
CA ALA A 44 -7.23 0.21 -15.46
C ALA A 44 -5.97 0.20 -14.58
N LEU A 45 -5.89 1.06 -13.55
CA LEU A 45 -4.77 1.11 -12.62
C LEU A 45 -4.94 0.19 -11.41
N HIS A 46 -6.14 -0.33 -11.14
CA HIS A 46 -6.42 -1.12 -9.94
C HIS A 46 -5.52 -2.36 -9.84
N SER A 47 -5.29 -3.07 -10.96
CA SER A 47 -4.41 -4.25 -11.02
C SER A 47 -2.91 -3.92 -11.03
N GLN A 48 -2.58 -2.65 -11.31
CA GLN A 48 -1.20 -2.16 -11.43
C GLN A 48 -0.64 -1.63 -10.11
N VAL A 49 -1.48 -1.51 -9.07
CA VAL A 49 -1.13 -0.92 -7.79
C VAL A 49 -1.39 -1.91 -6.66
N GLN A 50 -0.46 -1.96 -5.70
CA GLN A 50 -0.58 -2.75 -4.48
C GLN A 50 -0.26 -1.88 -3.27
N ALA A 51 -0.94 -2.16 -2.16
CA ALA A 51 -0.73 -1.46 -0.90
C ALA A 51 0.65 -1.83 -0.36
N GLY A 52 1.48 -0.82 -0.11
CA GLY A 52 2.80 -1.03 0.50
C GLY A 52 2.77 -0.77 2.00
N PRO A 53 3.94 -0.88 2.66
CA PRO A 53 4.04 -0.61 4.09
C PRO A 53 3.77 0.86 4.42
N ILE A 54 3.19 1.09 5.59
CA ILE A 54 3.04 2.42 6.21
C ILE A 54 4.29 2.64 7.09
N GLN A 55 4.99 3.76 6.88
CA GLN A 55 6.21 4.14 7.59
C GLN A 55 5.98 5.51 8.24
N GLY A 56 5.52 5.52 9.49
CA GLY A 56 5.06 6.74 10.15
C GLY A 56 4.01 7.44 9.30
N ASP A 57 4.26 8.70 8.95
CA ASP A 57 3.33 9.52 8.16
C ASP A 57 3.43 9.31 6.65
N THR A 58 4.35 8.44 6.21
CA THR A 58 4.56 8.13 4.80
C THR A 58 3.94 6.79 4.46
N TRP A 59 3.12 6.76 3.41
CA TRP A 59 2.55 5.52 2.89
C TRP A 59 3.18 5.14 1.56
N CYS A 60 3.66 3.90 1.44
CA CYS A 60 4.24 3.42 0.19
C CYS A 60 3.20 2.70 -0.66
N LEU A 61 3.16 2.99 -1.96
CA LEU A 61 2.40 2.22 -2.94
C LEU A 61 3.37 1.51 -3.88
N LEU A 62 3.12 0.23 -4.11
CA LEU A 62 3.88 -0.59 -5.02
C LEU A 62 3.20 -0.57 -6.39
N VAL A 63 3.95 -0.26 -7.45
CA VAL A 63 3.40 -0.06 -8.79
C VAL A 63 4.11 -0.97 -9.79
N ARG A 64 3.35 -1.59 -10.70
CA ARG A 64 3.88 -2.55 -11.68
C ARG A 64 4.58 -1.91 -12.88
N SER A 65 4.34 -0.64 -13.19
CA SER A 65 4.92 0.03 -14.36
C SER A 65 5.22 1.51 -14.12
N ASN A 66 6.20 2.05 -14.88
CA ASN A 66 6.55 3.48 -14.86
C ASN A 66 5.37 4.37 -15.30
N ALA A 67 4.62 3.96 -16.32
CA ALA A 67 3.47 4.72 -16.80
C ALA A 67 2.38 4.84 -15.74
N ALA A 68 2.06 3.74 -15.05
CA ALA A 68 1.14 3.76 -13.92
C ALA A 68 1.68 4.63 -12.77
N ALA A 69 2.98 4.54 -12.46
CA ALA A 69 3.58 5.34 -11.40
C ALA A 69 3.52 6.85 -11.70
N ASN A 70 3.75 7.28 -12.94
CA ASN A 70 3.61 8.68 -13.33
C ASN A 70 2.17 9.17 -13.18
N LYS A 71 1.19 8.38 -13.61
CA LYS A 71 -0.22 8.73 -13.48
C LYS A 71 -0.66 8.81 -12.02
N LEU A 72 -0.21 7.88 -11.17
CA LEU A 72 -0.46 7.95 -9.73
C LEU A 72 0.22 9.14 -9.08
N ARG A 73 1.43 9.51 -9.52
CA ARG A 73 2.13 10.70 -8.99
C ARG A 73 1.35 11.97 -9.24
N GLN A 74 0.69 12.09 -10.38
CA GLN A 74 -0.21 13.20 -10.69
C GLN A 74 -1.45 13.21 -9.79
N LEU A 75 -1.92 12.03 -9.37
CA LEU A 75 -3.07 11.88 -8.47
C LEU A 75 -2.72 11.90 -6.98
N THR A 76 -1.43 11.83 -6.62
CA THR A 76 -0.96 11.79 -5.23
C THR A 76 -1.52 12.92 -4.36
N PRO A 77 -1.55 14.19 -4.78
CA PRO A 77 -2.11 15.25 -3.95
C PRO A 77 -3.59 15.03 -3.62
N ALA A 78 -4.37 14.57 -4.59
CA ALA A 78 -5.79 14.25 -4.40
C ALA A 78 -5.98 13.05 -3.47
N PHE A 79 -5.12 12.03 -3.58
CA PHE A 79 -5.14 10.89 -2.67
C PHE A 79 -4.82 11.29 -1.23
N ILE A 80 -3.80 12.11 -1.01
CA ILE A 80 -3.45 12.62 0.33
C ILE A 80 -4.64 13.38 0.92
N ALA A 81 -5.25 14.29 0.17
CA ALA A 81 -6.42 15.04 0.63
C ALA A 81 -7.60 14.11 0.98
N HIS A 82 -7.87 13.10 0.14
CA HIS A 82 -8.96 12.15 0.39
C HIS A 82 -8.72 11.29 1.63
N LEU A 83 -7.49 10.82 1.85
CA LEU A 83 -7.13 10.04 3.03
C LEU A 83 -7.25 10.88 4.30
N LYS A 84 -6.75 12.13 4.27
CA LYS A 84 -6.90 13.08 5.39
C LYS A 84 -8.37 13.36 5.71
N ASN A 85 -9.22 13.57 4.69
CA ASN A 85 -10.66 13.77 4.87
C ASN A 85 -11.37 12.55 5.47
N ARG A 86 -10.83 11.33 5.29
CA ARG A 86 -11.33 10.10 5.93
C ARG A 86 -10.78 9.87 7.34
N GLY A 87 -9.93 10.76 7.85
CA GLY A 87 -9.30 10.63 9.17
C GLY A 87 -8.02 9.80 9.17
N TRP A 88 -7.46 9.45 8.01
CA TRP A 88 -6.14 8.82 7.93
C TRP A 88 -5.06 9.88 7.72
N GLU A 89 -4.19 10.03 8.72
CA GLU A 89 -3.04 10.92 8.64
C GLU A 89 -1.97 10.34 7.71
N VAL A 90 -1.87 10.93 6.52
CA VAL A 90 -0.84 10.61 5.52
C VAL A 90 -0.25 11.92 5.03
N ASN A 91 1.03 12.16 5.27
CA ASN A 91 1.73 13.38 4.84
C ASN A 91 2.42 13.21 3.48
N ALA A 92 2.84 11.98 3.15
CA ALA A 92 3.46 11.70 1.87
C ALA A 92 3.06 10.31 1.35
N ILE A 93 2.91 10.20 0.02
CA ILE A 93 2.75 8.91 -0.66
C ILE A 93 3.99 8.65 -1.51
N ARG A 94 4.71 7.57 -1.20
CA ARG A 94 5.91 7.15 -1.94
C ARG A 94 5.56 6.04 -2.92
N LEU A 95 5.82 6.27 -4.20
CA LEU A 95 5.61 5.25 -5.24
C LEU A 95 6.89 4.46 -5.45
N LYS A 96 6.81 3.13 -5.34
CA LYS A 96 7.93 2.22 -5.64
C LYS A 96 7.55 1.30 -6.79
N ILE A 97 8.36 1.32 -7.84
CA ILE A 97 8.16 0.47 -9.00
C ILE A 97 8.73 -0.91 -8.67
N GLN A 98 7.91 -1.94 -8.80
CA GLN A 98 8.35 -3.33 -8.72
C GLN A 98 8.92 -3.71 -10.09
N THR A 99 10.22 -3.53 -10.25
CA THR A 99 10.97 -4.14 -11.35
C THR A 99 10.93 -5.64 -11.13
N ARG A 100 10.33 -6.35 -12.08
CA ARG A 100 10.25 -7.81 -12.11
C ARG A 100 11.64 -8.42 -12.17
#